data_AF-A0A2A6RFP5-F1
#
_entry.id   AF-A0A2A6RFP5-F1
#
_cell.length_a   1.000
_cell.length_b   1.000
_cell.length_c   1.000
_cell.angle_alpha   90.00
_cell.angle_beta   90.00
_cell.angle_gamma   90.00
#
_symmetry.space_group_name_H-M   'P 1'
#
loop_
_entity.id
_entity.type
_entity.pdbx_description
1 polymer ?
#
loop_
_entity_poly.entity_id
_entity_poly.type
_entity_poly.pdbx_seq_one_letter_code
_entity_poly.pdbx_strand_id
1 'polypeptide(L)'
;MSTEPQRAQQIFVVLNPVAGTSDGAVVRATIEQHLGGDQRQLTIYETTGAADEDIHGLVRAALADGADLVVAAGGDGTVSQVASALVHQQATLGIVPAGTANVMAEVLAIPTELEAAVALLADDLHTTRVDGMQMDDQVGLLHISVGITSLMQRDTSRDLKRRFGRLAYIAVGTRWLFGFQPRRFMLVVDGQRRRLRASQILVANGGAMGQPPLSWGPRIEPDDGILDICIINARTFRDYLGVGWAVLVGKQRRDQRMRYLKARETISINTKPPLPVQLDGELVGKTPVQISLLPAAVRCVVGPEFIAHQVAATTHEELPALVAAAPAPPEEAQRVAAVAQVLRARLNQVVGPEQARQVVDELLRIAAELPAPAEEAGRADDQPGEAVRRAASKPGAAGIAGAIIETAAQLAAREDEQREALEQAAQQVTSPEPGVAPELAGSLQLLRNELLQRMRPYQALDTRLFLAINQLPHPSAANRAMYALTSVMNGGMGWIGILLLATALNRRRGLNALREIAPPMWFATMSVEYPIKNAFRRRRPFIDIVQAIAVGRKPGTYSFPSGHSAAAFAGAYLLSRHYPELRSLWYSLAALTGFSRIYLGVHYPGDVVAGALSGTAIAELYRLLLDLLAER
;
A
#
# COMPACT_ATOMS: atom_id res chain seq x y z
N MET A 1 31.50 -3.32 -18.30
CA MET A 1 30.11 -3.79 -18.34
C MET A 1 29.41 -3.01 -19.43
N SER A 2 28.94 -3.68 -20.48
CA SER A 2 28.23 -3.08 -21.60
C SER A 2 26.84 -2.64 -21.15
N THR A 3 26.64 -1.32 -20.99
CA THR A 3 25.38 -0.67 -20.60
C THR A 3 24.70 -0.12 -21.85
N GLU A 4 24.12 -0.99 -22.67
CA GLU A 4 23.05 -0.58 -23.59
C GLU A 4 21.72 -0.97 -22.96
N PRO A 5 20.76 -0.03 -22.85
CA PRO A 5 19.42 -0.35 -22.37
C PRO A 5 18.73 -1.32 -23.33
N GLN A 6 18.37 -2.51 -22.85
CA GLN A 6 17.64 -3.51 -23.63
C GLN A 6 16.14 -3.33 -23.40
N ARG A 7 15.47 -2.66 -24.35
CA ARG A 7 14.01 -2.71 -24.47
C ARG A 7 13.59 -4.09 -24.96
N ALA A 8 12.67 -4.74 -24.25
CA ALA A 8 12.13 -6.04 -24.66
C ALA A 8 11.39 -5.94 -26.00
N GLN A 9 11.64 -6.91 -26.89
CA GLN A 9 11.07 -6.95 -28.24
C GLN A 9 9.95 -7.97 -28.36
N GLN A 10 10.01 -9.07 -27.60
CA GLN A 10 9.05 -10.17 -27.64
C GLN A 10 8.47 -10.42 -26.25
N ILE A 11 7.26 -9.92 -26.05
CA ILE A 11 6.59 -9.91 -24.76
C ILE A 11 5.50 -10.97 -24.74
N PHE A 12 5.61 -11.92 -23.80
CA PHE A 12 4.56 -12.89 -23.52
C PHE A 12 3.91 -12.61 -22.18
N VAL A 13 2.60 -12.37 -22.17
CA VAL A 13 1.84 -12.03 -20.97
C VAL A 13 0.95 -13.20 -20.57
N VAL A 14 1.05 -13.63 -19.32
CA VAL A 14 0.08 -14.53 -18.68
C VAL A 14 -0.84 -13.68 -17.81
N LEU A 15 -2.06 -13.44 -18.28
CA LEU A 15 -3.08 -12.64 -17.62
C LEU A 15 -4.08 -13.54 -16.89
N ASN A 16 -4.24 -13.33 -15.58
CA ASN A 16 -5.30 -13.96 -14.81
C ASN A 16 -6.47 -12.98 -14.60
N PRO A 17 -7.55 -13.07 -15.40
CA PRO A 17 -8.65 -12.10 -15.38
C PRO A 17 -9.53 -12.20 -14.12
N VAL A 18 -9.40 -13.28 -13.35
CA VAL A 18 -10.15 -13.49 -12.08
C VAL A 18 -9.28 -13.23 -10.84
N ALA A 19 -8.07 -12.69 -11.01
CA ALA A 19 -7.19 -12.38 -9.90
C ALA A 19 -7.63 -11.10 -9.15
N GLY A 20 -7.67 -11.20 -7.81
CA GLY A 20 -7.84 -10.05 -6.93
C GLY A 20 -9.16 -9.29 -7.11
N THR A 21 -9.08 -7.96 -7.08
CA THR A 21 -10.22 -7.04 -7.22
C THR A 21 -10.16 -6.19 -8.50
N SER A 22 -9.11 -6.38 -9.30
CA SER A 22 -8.91 -5.64 -10.55
C SER A 22 -9.76 -6.24 -11.66
N ASP A 23 -10.31 -5.40 -12.52
CA ASP A 23 -11.06 -5.86 -13.70
C ASP A 23 -10.07 -6.35 -14.75
N GLY A 24 -10.15 -7.65 -15.10
CA GLY A 24 -9.26 -8.27 -16.09
C GLY A 24 -9.29 -7.58 -17.46
N ALA A 25 -10.43 -7.02 -17.87
CA ALA A 25 -10.55 -6.28 -19.12
C ALA A 25 -9.76 -4.97 -19.08
N VAL A 26 -9.77 -4.28 -17.93
CA VAL A 26 -8.98 -3.06 -17.70
C VAL A 26 -7.49 -3.41 -17.72
N VAL A 27 -7.07 -4.46 -17.01
CA VAL A 27 -5.66 -4.91 -17.00
C VAL A 27 -5.19 -5.25 -18.42
N ARG A 28 -6.00 -5.97 -19.19
CA ARG A 28 -5.72 -6.30 -20.59
C ARG A 28 -5.55 -5.03 -21.43
N ALA A 29 -6.50 -4.10 -21.35
CA ALA A 29 -6.47 -2.86 -22.12
C ALA A 29 -5.23 -2.02 -21.78
N THR A 30 -4.87 -1.88 -20.51
CA THR A 30 -3.67 -1.13 -20.08
C THR A 30 -2.39 -1.79 -20.61
N ILE A 31 -2.30 -3.12 -20.57
CA ILE A 31 -1.16 -3.88 -21.13
C ILE A 31 -1.05 -3.67 -22.64
N GLU A 32 -2.15 -3.80 -23.38
CA GLU A 32 -2.16 -3.58 -24.82
C GLU A 32 -1.79 -2.13 -25.18
N GLN A 33 -2.30 -1.15 -24.43
CA GLN A 33 -2.02 0.27 -24.66
C GLN A 33 -0.52 0.61 -24.50
N HIS A 34 0.13 0.07 -23.47
CA HIS A 34 1.52 0.44 -23.12
C HIS A 34 2.57 -0.47 -23.76
N LEU A 35 2.22 -1.75 -24.00
CA LEU A 35 3.16 -2.75 -24.53
C LEU A 35 2.91 -3.10 -26.02
N GLY A 36 1.75 -2.76 -26.58
CA GLY A 36 1.29 -3.18 -27.92
C GLY A 36 1.67 -2.28 -29.11
N GLY A 37 2.85 -1.63 -29.09
CA GLY A 37 3.31 -0.77 -30.19
C GLY A 37 3.91 -1.52 -31.39
N ASP A 38 3.95 -0.86 -32.57
CA ASP A 38 4.36 -1.43 -33.88
C ASP A 38 5.74 -2.14 -33.92
N GLN A 39 6.61 -1.87 -32.94
CA GLN A 39 7.95 -2.46 -32.87
C GLN A 39 8.05 -3.67 -31.93
N ARG A 40 7.00 -4.02 -31.18
CA ARG A 40 7.01 -5.13 -30.21
C ARG A 40 6.02 -6.20 -30.62
N GLN A 41 6.43 -7.45 -30.44
CA GLN A 41 5.51 -8.58 -30.55
C GLN A 41 4.93 -8.87 -29.18
N LEU A 42 3.68 -8.47 -28.97
CA LEU A 42 2.93 -8.72 -27.75
C LEU A 42 1.99 -9.91 -27.95
N THR A 43 2.16 -10.95 -27.14
CA THR A 43 1.22 -12.08 -27.06
C THR A 43 0.63 -12.13 -25.66
N ILE A 44 -0.70 -12.09 -25.56
CA ILE A 44 -1.41 -12.20 -24.28
C ILE A 44 -2.15 -13.52 -24.22
N TYR A 45 -1.86 -14.31 -23.19
CA TYR A 45 -2.58 -15.52 -22.84
C TYR A 45 -3.41 -15.28 -21.58
N GLU A 46 -4.73 -15.48 -21.68
CA GLU A 46 -5.64 -15.39 -20.53
C GLU A 46 -5.80 -16.77 -19.88
N THR A 47 -5.31 -16.92 -18.65
CA THR A 47 -5.48 -18.16 -17.88
C THR A 47 -6.87 -18.25 -17.28
N THR A 48 -7.40 -19.47 -17.21
CA THR A 48 -8.64 -19.78 -16.50
C THR A 48 -8.48 -19.79 -14.98
N GLY A 49 -7.24 -19.78 -14.49
CA GLY A 49 -6.90 -19.99 -13.08
C GLY A 49 -7.18 -21.41 -12.58
N ALA A 50 -7.43 -22.36 -13.49
CA ALA A 50 -7.61 -23.76 -13.17
C ALA A 50 -6.29 -24.40 -12.75
N ALA A 51 -6.35 -25.35 -11.81
CA ALA A 51 -5.15 -25.95 -11.22
C ALA A 51 -4.44 -26.95 -12.15
N ASP A 52 -5.12 -27.40 -13.19
CA ASP A 52 -4.66 -28.34 -14.21
C ASP A 52 -4.14 -27.64 -15.48
N GLU A 53 -4.18 -26.31 -15.52
CA GLU A 53 -3.66 -25.53 -16.63
C GLU A 53 -2.13 -25.50 -16.63
N ASP A 54 -1.49 -25.94 -17.72
CA ASP A 54 -0.03 -26.03 -17.83
C ASP A 54 0.61 -24.68 -18.22
N ILE A 55 0.57 -23.72 -17.28
CA ILE A 55 1.23 -22.42 -17.43
C ILE A 55 2.73 -22.59 -17.69
N HIS A 56 3.36 -23.61 -17.10
CA HIS A 56 4.78 -23.86 -17.30
C HIS A 56 5.09 -24.30 -18.73
N GLY A 57 4.27 -25.16 -19.33
CA GLY A 57 4.35 -25.54 -20.75
C GLY A 57 4.17 -24.34 -21.67
N LEU A 58 3.19 -23.48 -21.40
CA LEU A 58 2.92 -22.26 -22.18
C LEU A 58 4.09 -21.28 -22.14
N VAL A 59 4.63 -20.99 -20.97
CA VAL A 59 5.81 -20.11 -20.84
C VAL A 59 7.02 -20.72 -21.57
N ARG A 60 7.25 -22.04 -21.47
CA ARG A 60 8.35 -22.70 -22.21
C ARG A 60 8.19 -22.59 -23.72
N ALA A 61 6.97 -22.71 -24.23
CA ALA A 61 6.68 -22.52 -25.66
C ALA A 61 6.99 -21.08 -26.08
N ALA A 62 6.51 -20.09 -25.32
CA ALA A 62 6.80 -18.68 -25.59
C ALA A 62 8.30 -18.35 -25.55
N LEU A 63 9.05 -18.94 -24.64
CA LEU A 63 10.52 -18.82 -24.60
C LEU A 63 11.18 -19.43 -25.83
N ALA A 64 10.69 -20.58 -26.30
CA ALA A 64 11.19 -21.20 -27.53
C ALA A 64 10.88 -20.36 -28.77
N ASP A 65 9.78 -19.61 -28.75
CA ASP A 65 9.39 -18.65 -29.79
C ASP A 65 10.19 -17.33 -29.72
N GLY A 66 11.01 -17.14 -28.69
CA GLY A 66 11.95 -16.03 -28.55
C GLY A 66 11.60 -14.96 -27.52
N ALA A 67 10.57 -15.19 -26.68
CA ALA A 67 10.16 -14.22 -25.67
C ALA A 67 11.33 -13.83 -24.74
N ASP A 68 11.64 -12.53 -24.69
CA ASP A 68 12.71 -11.96 -23.85
C ASP A 68 12.16 -11.33 -22.56
N LEU A 69 10.86 -11.00 -22.54
CA LEU A 69 10.09 -10.58 -21.38
C LEU A 69 8.83 -11.43 -21.23
N VAL A 70 8.69 -12.07 -20.07
CA VAL A 70 7.49 -12.81 -19.70
C VAL A 70 6.81 -12.11 -18.52
N VAL A 71 5.58 -11.65 -18.73
CA VAL A 71 4.84 -10.82 -17.77
C VAL A 71 3.77 -11.66 -17.07
N ALA A 72 3.83 -11.72 -15.74
CA ALA A 72 2.77 -12.27 -14.91
C ALA A 72 1.81 -11.16 -14.47
N ALA A 73 0.61 -11.12 -15.06
CA ALA A 73 -0.45 -10.19 -14.67
C ALA A 73 -1.48 -10.89 -13.79
N GLY A 74 -1.33 -10.74 -12.47
CA GLY A 74 -2.11 -11.52 -11.50
C GLY A 74 -1.65 -11.31 -10.06
N GLY A 75 -2.02 -12.25 -9.18
CA GLY A 75 -1.53 -12.32 -7.81
C GLY A 75 -0.32 -13.24 -7.64
N ASP A 76 0.10 -13.48 -6.39
CA ASP A 76 1.30 -14.27 -6.08
C ASP A 76 1.31 -15.68 -6.68
N GLY A 77 0.15 -16.33 -6.83
CA GLY A 77 0.04 -17.63 -7.47
C GLY A 77 0.40 -17.60 -8.96
N THR A 78 -0.13 -16.63 -9.71
CA THR A 78 0.21 -16.43 -11.13
C THR A 78 1.70 -16.10 -11.27
N VAL A 79 2.21 -15.21 -10.42
CA VAL A 79 3.64 -14.85 -10.41
C VAL A 79 4.52 -16.07 -10.13
N SER A 80 4.18 -16.89 -9.14
CA SER A 80 4.94 -18.09 -8.78
C SER A 80 4.98 -19.11 -9.93
N GLN A 81 3.84 -19.36 -10.60
CA GLN A 81 3.77 -20.28 -11.74
C GLN A 81 4.65 -19.83 -12.92
N VAL A 82 4.55 -18.54 -13.29
CA VAL A 82 5.38 -17.97 -14.37
C VAL A 82 6.85 -17.97 -13.98
N ALA A 83 7.17 -17.55 -12.75
CA ALA A 83 8.55 -17.45 -12.30
C ALA A 83 9.25 -18.81 -12.19
N SER A 84 8.53 -19.85 -11.75
CA SER A 84 9.01 -21.23 -11.75
C SER A 84 9.42 -21.70 -13.15
N ALA A 85 8.67 -21.29 -14.18
CA ALA A 85 8.99 -21.62 -15.57
C ALA A 85 10.21 -20.85 -16.13
N LEU A 86 10.58 -19.74 -15.48
CA LEU A 86 11.72 -18.89 -15.86
C LEU A 86 13.01 -19.23 -15.11
N VAL A 87 13.00 -20.22 -14.22
CA VAL A 87 14.19 -20.62 -13.47
C VAL A 87 15.33 -21.01 -14.43
N HIS A 88 16.47 -20.35 -14.25
CA HIS A 88 17.67 -20.47 -15.09
C HIS A 88 17.50 -20.07 -16.57
N GLN A 89 16.39 -19.40 -16.91
CA GLN A 89 16.17 -18.83 -18.24
C GLN A 89 16.81 -17.44 -18.36
N GLN A 90 17.05 -17.00 -19.60
CA GLN A 90 17.59 -15.66 -19.87
C GLN A 90 16.52 -14.57 -19.88
N ALA A 91 15.28 -14.96 -20.20
CA ALA A 91 14.14 -14.06 -20.24
C ALA A 91 13.87 -13.44 -18.85
N THR A 92 13.36 -12.21 -18.88
CA THR A 92 13.09 -11.42 -17.70
C THR A 92 11.63 -11.63 -17.27
N LEU A 93 11.39 -11.75 -15.97
CA LEU A 93 10.06 -11.73 -15.36
C LEU A 93 9.60 -10.28 -15.15
N GLY A 94 8.49 -9.90 -15.79
CA GLY A 94 7.71 -8.72 -15.45
C GLY A 94 6.52 -9.08 -14.56
N ILE A 95 6.09 -8.17 -13.69
CA ILE A 95 4.94 -8.39 -12.81
C ILE A 95 3.97 -7.22 -12.95
N VAL A 96 2.70 -7.52 -13.22
CA VAL A 96 1.59 -6.57 -13.14
C VAL A 96 0.72 -6.99 -11.94
N PRO A 97 0.75 -6.25 -10.82
CA PRO A 97 0.13 -6.67 -9.58
C PRO A 97 -1.40 -6.51 -9.63
N ALA A 98 -2.10 -7.58 -9.95
CA ALA A 98 -3.57 -7.63 -9.99
C ALA A 98 -4.17 -8.46 -8.84
N GLY A 99 -3.35 -9.03 -7.95
CA GLY A 99 -3.80 -9.81 -6.80
C GLY A 99 -4.09 -9.00 -5.54
N THR A 100 -4.46 -9.69 -4.45
CA THR A 100 -4.81 -9.06 -3.17
C THR A 100 -3.60 -8.73 -2.27
N ALA A 101 -2.53 -9.53 -2.36
CA ALA A 101 -1.34 -9.39 -1.49
C ALA A 101 -0.13 -8.87 -2.28
N ASN A 102 0.16 -9.46 -3.45
CA ASN A 102 1.21 -9.00 -4.37
C ASN A 102 2.57 -8.89 -3.67
N VAL A 103 2.91 -9.89 -2.87
CA VAL A 103 4.10 -9.92 -2.01
C VAL A 103 5.37 -9.82 -2.85
N MET A 104 5.44 -10.50 -4.00
CA MET A 104 6.61 -10.39 -4.87
C MET A 104 6.77 -8.98 -5.45
N ALA A 105 5.67 -8.34 -5.83
CA ALA A 105 5.70 -6.95 -6.29
C ALA A 105 6.21 -6.02 -5.16
N GLU A 106 5.75 -6.23 -3.91
CA GLU A 106 6.25 -5.49 -2.74
C GLU A 106 7.76 -5.72 -2.51
N VAL A 107 8.25 -6.96 -2.60
CA VAL A 107 9.68 -7.30 -2.42
C VAL A 107 10.55 -6.62 -3.47
N LEU A 108 10.09 -6.57 -4.71
CA LEU A 108 10.80 -5.94 -5.83
C LEU A 108 10.49 -4.45 -5.98
N ALA A 109 9.75 -3.88 -5.03
CA ALA A 109 9.26 -2.50 -5.02
C ALA A 109 8.54 -2.04 -6.30
N ILE A 110 7.83 -2.96 -6.96
CA ILE A 110 7.00 -2.68 -8.11
C ILE A 110 5.77 -1.89 -7.64
N PRO A 111 5.41 -0.76 -8.30
CA PRO A 111 4.24 0.04 -7.97
C PRO A 111 2.96 -0.79 -7.90
N THR A 112 2.08 -0.46 -6.96
CA THR A 112 0.78 -1.14 -6.83
C THR A 112 -0.25 -0.64 -7.82
N GLU A 113 -0.06 0.57 -8.35
CA GLU A 113 -0.93 1.14 -9.39
C GLU A 113 -0.66 0.45 -10.72
N LEU A 114 -1.74 0.06 -11.41
CA LEU A 114 -1.68 -0.77 -12.62
C LEU A 114 -0.87 -0.10 -13.72
N GLU A 115 -1.15 1.17 -14.00
CA GLU A 115 -0.54 1.97 -15.05
C GLU A 115 0.96 2.11 -14.80
N ALA A 116 1.36 2.47 -13.58
CA ALA A 116 2.76 2.59 -13.20
C ALA A 116 3.52 1.26 -13.28
N ALA A 117 2.88 0.14 -12.90
CA ALA A 117 3.49 -1.19 -13.01
C ALA A 117 3.69 -1.63 -14.47
N VAL A 118 2.72 -1.35 -15.35
CA VAL A 118 2.84 -1.64 -16.78
C VAL A 118 3.86 -0.71 -17.45
N ALA A 119 3.91 0.56 -17.07
CA ALA A 119 4.88 1.53 -17.58
C ALA A 119 6.34 1.08 -17.32
N LEU A 120 6.62 0.48 -16.15
CA LEU A 120 7.95 -0.11 -15.87
C LEU A 120 8.36 -1.20 -16.85
N LEU A 121 7.40 -1.87 -17.49
CA LEU A 121 7.66 -2.93 -18.48
C LEU A 121 7.77 -2.35 -19.91
N ALA A 122 7.36 -1.10 -20.10
CA ALA A 122 7.32 -0.45 -21.41
C ALA A 122 8.62 0.29 -21.76
N ASP A 123 9.51 0.55 -20.80
CA ASP A 123 10.75 1.29 -21.01
C ASP A 123 11.99 0.43 -20.76
N ASP A 124 13.11 1.06 -20.44
CA ASP A 124 14.38 0.37 -20.16
C ASP A 124 14.22 -0.47 -18.89
N LEU A 125 14.37 -1.78 -19.03
CA LEU A 125 14.13 -2.71 -17.95
C LEU A 125 15.27 -2.66 -16.93
N HIS A 126 14.99 -2.09 -15.77
CA HIS A 126 15.83 -2.29 -14.60
C HIS A 126 15.56 -3.68 -14.01
N THR A 127 16.60 -4.49 -13.89
CA THR A 127 16.47 -5.88 -13.46
C THR A 127 17.43 -6.25 -12.34
N THR A 128 17.00 -7.18 -11.49
CA THR A 128 17.89 -7.92 -10.57
C THR A 128 17.77 -9.41 -10.83
N ARG A 129 18.70 -10.21 -10.29
CA ARG A 129 18.61 -11.67 -10.28
C ARG A 129 18.19 -12.13 -8.89
N VAL A 130 16.96 -12.61 -8.80
CA VAL A 130 16.35 -13.10 -7.57
C VAL A 130 16.75 -14.56 -7.35
N ASP A 131 17.17 -14.86 -6.14
CA ASP A 131 17.45 -16.20 -5.66
C ASP A 131 16.17 -17.05 -5.59
N GLY A 132 16.32 -18.37 -5.68
CA GLY A 132 15.22 -19.32 -5.58
C GLY A 132 15.45 -20.35 -4.48
N MET A 133 14.37 -21.02 -4.09
CA MET A 133 14.37 -22.14 -3.17
C MET A 133 13.85 -23.37 -3.92
N GLN A 134 14.73 -24.33 -4.18
CA GLN A 134 14.34 -25.59 -4.77
C GLN A 134 13.92 -26.59 -3.70
N MET A 135 12.77 -27.23 -3.90
CA MET A 135 12.28 -28.34 -3.09
C MET A 135 11.75 -29.42 -4.04
N ASP A 136 12.44 -30.56 -4.08
CA ASP A 136 12.20 -31.61 -5.08
C ASP A 136 12.20 -31.02 -6.51
N ASP A 137 11.14 -31.22 -7.29
CA ASP A 137 10.99 -30.70 -8.65
C ASP A 137 10.36 -29.29 -8.70
N GLN A 138 10.13 -28.67 -7.54
CA GLN A 138 9.46 -27.38 -7.43
C GLN A 138 10.42 -26.27 -7.00
N VAL A 139 10.17 -25.06 -7.50
CA VAL A 139 10.93 -23.87 -7.13
C VAL A 139 9.96 -22.80 -6.62
N GLY A 140 10.31 -22.16 -5.51
CA GLY A 140 9.63 -20.96 -5.02
C GLY A 140 10.62 -19.83 -4.80
N LEU A 141 10.12 -18.60 -4.81
CA LEU A 141 10.93 -17.39 -4.77
C LEU A 141 10.69 -16.52 -3.53
N LEU A 142 9.62 -16.76 -2.77
CA LEU A 142 9.26 -15.93 -1.61
C LEU A 142 9.54 -16.62 -0.29
N HIS A 143 8.87 -17.75 -0.04
CA HIS A 143 9.04 -18.45 1.23
C HIS A 143 8.58 -19.91 1.23
N ILE A 144 9.24 -20.71 2.08
CA ILE A 144 8.79 -22.05 2.48
C ILE A 144 8.38 -22.02 3.94
N SER A 145 7.21 -22.58 4.26
CA SER A 145 6.66 -22.55 5.61
C SER A 145 6.19 -23.91 6.10
N VAL A 146 6.57 -24.25 7.35
CA VAL A 146 6.15 -25.49 8.04
C VAL A 146 5.72 -25.14 9.45
N GLY A 147 4.45 -25.37 9.78
CA GLY A 147 3.92 -25.11 11.11
C GLY A 147 2.48 -24.63 11.11
N ILE A 148 2.19 -23.64 11.93
CA ILE A 148 0.83 -23.13 12.10
C ILE A 148 0.26 -22.55 10.79
N THR A 149 1.06 -21.89 9.95
CA THR A 149 0.59 -21.30 8.68
C THR A 149 0.16 -22.37 7.68
N SER A 150 0.95 -23.43 7.49
CA SER A 150 0.64 -24.53 6.58
C SER A 150 -0.55 -25.37 7.08
N LEU A 151 -0.70 -25.52 8.41
CA LEU A 151 -1.86 -26.15 9.03
C LEU A 151 -3.14 -25.31 8.89
N MET A 152 -3.05 -24.00 9.07
CA MET A 152 -4.16 -23.07 8.83
C MET A 152 -4.60 -23.15 7.37
N GLN A 153 -3.67 -23.18 6.43
CA GLN A 153 -4.00 -23.29 5.02
C GLN A 153 -4.69 -24.62 4.68
N ARG A 154 -4.18 -25.75 5.18
CA ARG A 154 -4.78 -27.08 4.94
C ARG A 154 -6.22 -27.14 5.45
N ASP A 155 -6.47 -26.56 6.61
CA ASP A 155 -7.77 -26.60 7.27
C ASP A 155 -8.73 -25.49 6.78
N THR A 156 -8.26 -24.58 5.92
CA THR A 156 -9.10 -23.56 5.27
C THR A 156 -9.49 -24.05 3.87
N SER A 157 -10.66 -24.70 3.74
CA SER A 157 -11.11 -25.27 2.45
C SER A 157 -11.29 -24.19 1.36
N ARG A 158 -11.04 -24.56 0.10
CA ARG A 158 -11.30 -23.68 -1.06
C ARG A 158 -12.76 -23.19 -1.08
N ASP A 159 -13.71 -24.03 -0.66
CA ASP A 159 -15.13 -23.67 -0.52
C ASP A 159 -15.41 -22.66 0.60
N LEU A 160 -14.70 -22.75 1.74
CA LEU A 160 -14.80 -21.74 2.80
C LEU A 160 -14.22 -20.40 2.34
N LYS A 161 -13.11 -20.41 1.59
CA LYS A 161 -12.52 -19.18 1.01
C LYS A 161 -13.48 -18.54 0.00
N ARG A 162 -14.14 -19.33 -0.85
CA ARG A 162 -15.10 -18.82 -1.85
C ARG A 162 -16.39 -18.29 -1.22
N ARG A 163 -16.90 -18.92 -0.15
CA ARG A 163 -18.16 -18.52 0.51
C ARG A 163 -18.01 -17.44 1.58
N PHE A 164 -16.91 -17.45 2.33
CA PHE A 164 -16.72 -16.57 3.50
C PHE A 164 -15.48 -15.67 3.40
N GLY A 165 -14.73 -15.73 2.30
CA GLY A 165 -13.58 -14.85 2.05
C GLY A 165 -12.57 -14.84 3.20
N ARG A 166 -12.19 -13.64 3.66
CA ARG A 166 -11.21 -13.42 4.73
C ARG A 166 -11.68 -13.92 6.11
N LEU A 167 -13.00 -14.11 6.33
CA LEU A 167 -13.56 -14.58 7.60
C LEU A 167 -13.20 -16.04 7.89
N ALA A 168 -13.06 -16.87 6.85
CA ALA A 168 -12.61 -18.25 6.97
C ALA A 168 -11.19 -18.33 7.57
N TYR A 169 -10.28 -17.45 7.11
CA TYR A 169 -8.91 -17.37 7.63
C TYR A 169 -8.86 -16.93 9.09
N ILE A 170 -9.72 -16.01 9.51
CA ILE A 170 -9.78 -15.52 10.89
C ILE A 170 -10.36 -16.61 11.82
N ALA A 171 -11.44 -17.28 11.42
CA ALA A 171 -12.05 -18.35 12.21
C ALA A 171 -11.14 -19.57 12.37
N VAL A 172 -10.48 -20.00 11.28
CA VAL A 172 -9.52 -21.11 11.32
C VAL A 172 -8.24 -20.70 12.05
N GLY A 173 -7.75 -19.48 11.80
CA GLY A 173 -6.56 -18.94 12.45
C GLY A 173 -6.73 -18.82 13.95
N THR A 174 -7.85 -18.28 14.44
CA THR A 174 -8.14 -18.21 15.88
C THR A 174 -8.16 -19.61 16.51
N ARG A 175 -8.77 -20.62 15.89
CA ARG A 175 -8.73 -22.01 16.40
C ARG A 175 -7.30 -22.53 16.57
N TRP A 176 -6.42 -22.28 15.61
CA TRP A 176 -5.02 -22.72 15.69
C TRP A 176 -4.19 -21.91 16.68
N LEU A 177 -4.47 -20.61 16.83
CA LEU A 177 -3.87 -19.76 17.85
C LEU A 177 -4.28 -20.18 19.27
N PHE A 178 -5.47 -20.76 19.43
CA PHE A 178 -5.96 -21.38 20.67
C PHE A 178 -5.73 -22.90 20.67
N GLY A 179 -4.47 -23.33 20.83
CA GLY A 179 -4.15 -24.72 21.16
C GLY A 179 -2.99 -25.36 20.41
N PHE A 180 -2.37 -24.68 19.43
CA PHE A 180 -1.20 -25.24 18.75
C PHE A 180 0.02 -25.27 19.67
N GLN A 181 0.47 -26.49 20.00
CA GLN A 181 1.68 -26.71 20.80
C GLN A 181 2.91 -26.81 19.89
N PRO A 182 4.02 -26.10 20.20
CA PRO A 182 5.28 -26.23 19.49
C PRO A 182 5.70 -27.69 19.31
N ARG A 183 5.94 -28.07 18.05
CA ARG A 183 6.36 -29.39 17.64
C ARG A 183 7.88 -29.49 17.70
N ARG A 184 8.40 -30.72 17.80
CA ARG A 184 9.84 -30.97 17.72
C ARG A 184 10.25 -31.03 16.26
N PHE A 185 11.21 -30.20 15.89
CA PHE A 185 11.83 -30.17 14.58
C PHE A 185 13.26 -30.67 14.67
N MET A 186 13.66 -31.45 13.67
CA MET A 186 15.06 -31.64 13.32
C MET A 186 15.33 -30.76 12.12
N LEU A 187 16.16 -29.74 12.32
CA LEU A 187 16.59 -28.81 11.29
C LEU A 187 18.06 -29.08 10.98
N VAL A 188 18.43 -29.24 9.73
CA VAL A 188 19.83 -29.25 9.29
C VAL A 188 20.04 -28.04 8.40
N VAL A 189 20.95 -27.14 8.75
CA VAL A 189 21.25 -25.93 7.97
C VAL A 189 22.73 -25.97 7.62
N ASP A 190 23.06 -26.02 6.34
CA ASP A 190 24.44 -26.10 5.83
C ASP A 190 25.27 -27.16 6.60
N GLY A 191 24.72 -28.38 6.69
CA GLY A 191 25.29 -29.51 7.43
C GLY A 191 25.14 -29.47 8.96
N GLN A 192 24.79 -28.33 9.56
CA GLN A 192 24.66 -28.19 11.01
C GLN A 192 23.30 -28.67 11.52
N ARG A 193 23.32 -29.78 12.28
CA ARG A 193 22.11 -30.36 12.87
C ARG A 193 21.66 -29.61 14.12
N ARG A 194 20.37 -29.29 14.20
CA ARG A 194 19.72 -28.59 15.30
C ARG A 194 18.40 -29.26 15.67
N ARG A 195 18.26 -29.62 16.94
CA ARG A 195 16.99 -30.09 17.51
C ARG A 195 16.32 -28.94 18.25
N LEU A 196 15.10 -28.59 17.88
CA LEU A 196 14.40 -27.46 18.48
C LEU A 196 12.89 -27.69 18.57
N ARG A 197 12.23 -26.86 19.37
CA ARG A 197 10.76 -26.76 19.40
C ARG A 197 10.35 -25.44 18.76
N ALA A 198 9.40 -25.52 17.84
CA ALA A 198 8.86 -24.36 17.15
C ALA A 198 7.37 -24.55 16.89
N SER A 199 6.64 -23.45 16.85
CA SER A 199 5.30 -23.39 16.29
C SER A 199 5.32 -23.11 14.78
N GLN A 200 6.39 -22.49 14.29
CA GLN A 200 6.59 -22.19 12.88
C GLN A 200 8.07 -22.23 12.55
N ILE A 201 8.42 -22.86 11.43
CA ILE A 201 9.66 -22.59 10.71
C ILE A 201 9.28 -21.97 9.37
N LEU A 202 9.86 -20.83 9.07
CA LEU A 202 9.73 -20.12 7.79
C LEU A 202 11.13 -19.94 7.22
N VAL A 203 11.34 -20.35 5.98
CA VAL A 203 12.50 -20.00 5.18
C VAL A 203 12.04 -18.90 4.23
N ALA A 204 12.65 -17.74 4.29
CA ALA A 204 12.25 -16.56 3.54
C ALA A 204 13.38 -16.08 2.64
N ASN A 205 13.01 -15.73 1.41
CA ASN A 205 13.84 -15.08 0.41
C ASN A 205 13.35 -13.64 0.14
N GLY A 206 12.38 -13.16 0.92
CA GLY A 206 11.89 -11.79 0.86
C GLY A 206 11.36 -11.36 2.22
N GLY A 207 11.66 -10.11 2.59
CA GLY A 207 11.29 -9.58 3.91
C GLY A 207 9.79 -9.32 4.08
N ALA A 208 9.03 -9.12 3.00
CA ALA A 208 7.65 -8.66 3.07
C ALA A 208 6.68 -9.71 3.63
N MET A 209 5.74 -9.25 4.48
CA MET A 209 4.60 -10.02 4.99
C MET A 209 3.28 -9.63 4.30
N GLY A 210 3.38 -9.24 3.02
CA GLY A 210 2.29 -8.99 2.09
C GLY A 210 1.49 -7.71 2.25
N GLN A 211 1.61 -6.99 3.37
CA GLN A 211 1.22 -5.57 3.40
C GLN A 211 2.26 -4.76 4.20
N PRO A 212 2.77 -3.65 3.65
CA PRO A 212 3.67 -2.77 4.38
C PRO A 212 3.01 -2.22 5.66
N PRO A 213 3.77 -2.04 6.77
CA PRO A 213 5.21 -2.24 6.92
C PRO A 213 5.58 -3.62 7.52
N LEU A 214 4.74 -4.64 7.38
CA LEU A 214 4.97 -5.93 8.05
C LEU A 214 6.12 -6.68 7.38
N SER A 215 7.09 -7.16 8.18
CA SER A 215 8.24 -7.88 7.67
C SER A 215 8.71 -9.03 8.57
N TRP A 216 9.12 -10.14 7.95
CA TRP A 216 9.65 -11.33 8.65
C TRP A 216 10.94 -11.06 9.40
N GLY A 217 11.71 -10.06 8.97
CA GLY A 217 12.98 -9.68 9.58
C GLY A 217 13.57 -8.50 8.84
N PRO A 218 14.33 -7.62 9.52
CA PRO A 218 15.01 -6.55 8.83
C PRO A 218 16.15 -7.12 8.00
N ARG A 219 16.28 -6.62 6.75
CA ARG A 219 17.31 -7.01 5.76
C ARG A 219 17.24 -8.48 5.36
N ILE A 220 16.08 -8.88 4.83
CA ILE A 220 15.93 -10.13 4.08
C ILE A 220 15.82 -9.68 2.62
N GLU A 221 16.89 -9.89 1.87
CA GLU A 221 17.06 -9.41 0.51
C GLU A 221 16.91 -10.61 -0.45
N PRO A 222 16.25 -10.43 -1.60
CA PRO A 222 15.96 -11.53 -2.52
C PRO A 222 17.15 -11.92 -3.42
N ASP A 223 18.28 -11.22 -3.32
CA ASP A 223 19.42 -11.30 -4.23
C ASP A 223 20.78 -11.33 -3.50
N ASP A 224 20.81 -11.68 -2.22
CA ASP A 224 22.03 -11.70 -1.38
C ASP A 224 22.72 -13.08 -1.28
N GLY A 225 22.17 -14.11 -1.92
CA GLY A 225 22.65 -15.49 -1.86
C GLY A 225 22.44 -16.13 -0.49
N ILE A 226 21.44 -15.68 0.29
CA ILE A 226 21.16 -16.16 1.63
C ILE A 226 19.66 -16.40 1.83
N LEU A 227 19.32 -17.57 2.34
CA LEU A 227 17.97 -17.85 2.83
C LEU A 227 17.87 -17.55 4.33
N ASP A 228 16.95 -16.67 4.72
CA ASP A 228 16.70 -16.34 6.13
C ASP A 228 15.67 -17.29 6.73
N ILE A 229 16.08 -18.04 7.76
CA ILE A 229 15.23 -18.98 8.48
C ILE A 229 14.69 -18.31 9.74
N CYS A 230 13.40 -17.98 9.75
CA CYS A 230 12.67 -17.50 10.91
C CYS A 230 12.00 -18.65 11.66
N ILE A 231 12.41 -18.85 12.90
CA ILE A 231 11.90 -19.89 13.79
C ILE A 231 11.08 -19.21 14.89
N ILE A 232 9.78 -19.47 14.91
CA ILE A 232 8.88 -18.93 15.93
C ILE A 232 8.56 -20.05 16.91
N ASN A 233 8.76 -19.78 18.20
CA ASN A 233 8.43 -20.66 19.31
C ASN A 233 7.39 -19.97 20.20
N ALA A 234 6.15 -19.93 19.71
CA ALA A 234 4.99 -19.42 20.45
C ALA A 234 4.12 -20.58 20.93
N ARG A 235 3.68 -20.56 22.19
CA ARG A 235 2.89 -21.64 22.82
C ARG A 235 1.45 -21.25 23.09
N THR A 236 1.23 -19.97 23.35
CA THR A 236 -0.05 -19.43 23.80
C THR A 236 -0.49 -18.29 22.90
N PHE A 237 -1.78 -17.96 22.93
CA PHE A 237 -2.32 -16.78 22.25
C PHE A 237 -1.55 -15.49 22.61
N ARG A 238 -1.13 -15.33 23.88
CA ARG A 238 -0.30 -14.19 24.33
C ARG A 238 1.07 -14.17 23.68
N ASP A 239 1.66 -15.35 23.47
CA ASP A 239 2.93 -15.46 22.76
C ASP A 239 2.79 -15.03 21.30
N TYR A 240 1.68 -15.35 20.64
CA TYR A 240 1.42 -14.88 19.29
C TYR A 240 1.15 -13.37 19.22
N LEU A 241 0.38 -12.82 20.17
CA LEU A 241 0.16 -11.38 20.25
C LEU A 241 1.47 -10.60 20.40
N GLY A 242 2.37 -11.07 21.27
CA GLY A 242 3.63 -10.36 21.44
C GLY A 242 4.61 -10.57 20.25
N VAL A 243 4.54 -11.69 19.52
CA VAL A 243 5.26 -11.85 18.24
C VAL A 243 4.73 -10.82 17.24
N GLY A 244 3.41 -10.69 17.10
CA GLY A 244 2.79 -9.68 16.25
C GLY A 244 3.19 -8.26 16.65
N TRP A 245 3.21 -7.95 17.96
CA TRP A 245 3.70 -6.67 18.46
C TRP A 245 5.17 -6.41 18.11
N ALA A 246 6.03 -7.42 18.28
CA ALA A 246 7.45 -7.30 17.96
C ALA A 246 7.68 -7.02 16.47
N VAL A 247 6.91 -7.67 15.58
CA VAL A 247 6.91 -7.39 14.14
C VAL A 247 6.43 -5.96 13.86
N LEU A 248 5.30 -5.55 14.44
CA LEU A 248 4.70 -4.23 14.21
C LEU A 248 5.64 -3.08 14.59
N VAL A 249 6.39 -3.22 15.69
CA VAL A 249 7.34 -2.21 16.18
C VAL A 249 8.77 -2.40 15.66
N GLY A 250 9.00 -3.34 14.73
CA GLY A 250 10.30 -3.60 14.13
C GLY A 250 11.35 -4.21 15.07
N LYS A 251 10.94 -4.82 16.19
CA LYS A 251 11.82 -5.40 17.22
C LYS A 251 11.88 -6.93 17.19
N GLN A 252 11.45 -7.56 16.11
CA GLN A 252 11.40 -9.03 15.96
C GLN A 252 12.75 -9.73 16.27
N ARG A 253 13.91 -9.15 15.93
CA ARG A 253 15.23 -9.72 16.27
C ARG A 253 15.56 -9.75 17.77
N ARG A 254 14.89 -8.94 18.59
CA ARG A 254 15.07 -8.91 20.06
C ARG A 254 14.07 -9.81 20.79
N ASP A 255 13.10 -10.37 20.08
CA ASP A 255 12.07 -11.18 20.69
C ASP A 255 12.56 -12.60 20.95
N GLN A 256 12.51 -13.06 22.20
CA GLN A 256 13.00 -14.39 22.58
C GLN A 256 12.21 -15.55 21.95
N ARG A 257 10.99 -15.28 21.46
CA ARG A 257 10.17 -16.28 20.76
C ARG A 257 10.57 -16.43 19.30
N MET A 258 11.36 -15.51 18.75
CA MET A 258 11.80 -15.52 17.37
C MET A 258 13.31 -15.77 17.31
N ARG A 259 13.72 -16.69 16.45
CA ARG A 259 15.14 -16.97 16.21
C ARG A 259 15.40 -16.94 14.71
N TYR A 260 16.52 -16.35 14.33
CA TYR A 260 16.93 -16.20 12.95
C TYR A 260 18.18 -17.03 12.72
N LEU A 261 18.19 -17.82 11.64
CA LEU A 261 19.37 -18.47 11.10
C LEU A 261 19.51 -18.05 9.64
N LYS A 262 20.73 -18.15 9.11
CA LYS A 262 21.03 -17.95 7.69
C LYS A 262 21.46 -19.28 7.10
N ALA A 263 21.02 -19.57 5.88
CA ALA A 263 21.48 -20.71 5.10
C ALA A 263 22.05 -20.21 3.77
N ARG A 264 23.16 -20.81 3.34
CA ARG A 264 23.81 -20.46 2.08
C ARG A 264 23.74 -21.56 1.04
N GLU A 265 23.40 -22.79 1.44
CA GLU A 265 23.39 -23.92 0.52
C GLU A 265 22.13 -24.76 0.70
N THR A 266 21.94 -25.38 1.87
CA THR A 266 20.91 -26.41 2.05
C THR A 266 20.24 -26.36 3.42
N ILE A 267 18.94 -26.65 3.41
CA ILE A 267 18.09 -26.72 4.61
C ILE A 267 17.29 -28.01 4.56
N SER A 268 17.38 -28.82 5.61
CA SER A 268 16.56 -30.02 5.79
C SER A 268 15.60 -29.82 6.97
N ILE A 269 14.30 -29.96 6.73
CA ILE A 269 13.27 -29.80 7.76
C ILE A 269 12.54 -31.13 7.96
N ASN A 270 12.67 -31.71 9.14
CA ASN A 270 12.01 -32.97 9.49
C ASN A 270 11.19 -32.84 10.78
N THR A 271 9.99 -33.42 10.79
CA THR A 271 9.09 -33.46 11.95
C THR A 271 8.45 -34.83 12.12
N LYS A 272 8.10 -35.16 13.37
CA LYS A 272 7.32 -36.35 13.72
C LYS A 272 6.13 -35.94 14.60
N PRO A 273 4.87 -36.16 14.17
CA PRO A 273 4.46 -36.68 12.86
C PRO A 273 4.74 -35.67 11.71
N PRO A 274 4.75 -36.12 10.45
CA PRO A 274 4.88 -35.25 9.28
C PRO A 274 3.89 -34.08 9.28
N LEU A 275 4.39 -32.86 9.04
CA LEU A 275 3.58 -31.65 8.92
C LEU A 275 3.48 -31.20 7.45
N PRO A 276 2.36 -30.57 7.05
CA PRO A 276 2.24 -29.95 5.73
C PRO A 276 3.30 -28.88 5.51
N VAL A 277 3.77 -28.78 4.28
CA VAL A 277 4.75 -27.79 3.82
C VAL A 277 4.06 -26.88 2.81
N GLN A 278 4.32 -25.58 2.95
CA GLN A 278 3.85 -24.55 2.04
C GLN A 278 5.04 -23.96 1.28
N LEU A 279 4.88 -23.71 -0.01
CA LEU A 279 5.82 -23.01 -0.89
C LEU A 279 5.06 -21.86 -1.56
N ASP A 280 5.53 -20.62 -1.39
CA ASP A 280 4.95 -19.40 -1.98
C ASP A 280 3.42 -19.26 -1.84
N GLY A 281 2.88 -19.76 -0.73
CA GLY A 281 1.45 -19.70 -0.49
C GLY A 281 0.67 -20.95 -0.89
N GLU A 282 1.27 -21.99 -1.47
CA GLU A 282 0.60 -23.24 -1.88
C GLU A 282 1.07 -24.46 -1.07
N LEU A 283 0.18 -25.44 -0.87
CA LEU A 283 0.52 -26.68 -0.16
C LEU A 283 1.12 -27.69 -1.13
N VAL A 284 2.39 -28.03 -0.90
CA VAL A 284 3.21 -28.77 -1.86
C VAL A 284 3.62 -30.16 -1.38
N GLY A 285 3.47 -30.44 -0.08
CA GLY A 285 3.85 -31.74 0.46
C GLY A 285 3.82 -31.80 1.98
N LYS A 286 4.61 -32.72 2.54
CA LYS A 286 4.80 -32.87 4.00
C LYS A 286 6.26 -33.13 4.30
N THR A 287 6.71 -32.79 5.51
CA THR A 287 8.07 -33.12 5.97
C THR A 287 8.30 -34.65 6.01
N PRO A 288 9.53 -35.16 5.80
CA PRO A 288 10.77 -34.41 5.63
C PRO A 288 10.85 -33.71 4.27
N VAL A 289 11.44 -32.51 4.25
CA VAL A 289 11.73 -31.77 3.02
C VAL A 289 13.18 -31.32 3.01
N GLN A 290 13.76 -31.33 1.82
CA GLN A 290 15.09 -30.80 1.55
C GLN A 290 14.92 -29.55 0.67
N ILE A 291 15.58 -28.48 1.05
CA ILE A 291 15.54 -27.19 0.38
C ILE A 291 16.97 -26.83 -0.01
N SER A 292 17.16 -26.42 -1.25
CA SER A 292 18.44 -25.92 -1.75
C SER A 292 18.28 -24.49 -2.23
N LEU A 293 19.27 -23.63 -1.92
CA LEU A 293 19.36 -22.30 -2.50
C LEU A 293 19.73 -22.43 -3.99
N LEU A 294 18.97 -21.77 -4.84
CA LEU A 294 19.30 -21.54 -6.24
C LEU A 294 19.73 -20.07 -6.39
N PRO A 295 21.03 -19.76 -6.38
CA PRO A 295 21.45 -18.38 -6.50
C PRO A 295 21.08 -17.82 -7.88
N ALA A 296 20.64 -16.57 -7.92
CA ALA A 296 20.36 -15.84 -9.15
C ALA A 296 19.40 -16.58 -10.12
N ALA A 297 18.42 -17.28 -9.56
CA ALA A 297 17.51 -18.21 -10.24
C ALA A 297 16.67 -17.56 -11.34
N VAL A 298 16.10 -16.38 -11.08
CA VAL A 298 15.18 -15.69 -12.01
C VAL A 298 15.59 -14.24 -12.16
N ARG A 299 15.67 -13.73 -13.39
CA ARG A 299 15.86 -12.31 -13.65
C ARG A 299 14.50 -11.61 -13.58
N CYS A 300 14.36 -10.61 -12.72
CA CYS A 300 13.10 -9.91 -12.49
C CYS A 300 13.24 -8.42 -12.74
N VAL A 301 12.21 -7.79 -13.31
CA VAL A 301 12.08 -6.33 -13.31
C VAL A 301 11.88 -5.83 -11.87
N VAL A 302 12.50 -4.71 -11.54
CA VAL A 302 12.43 -4.08 -10.21
C VAL A 302 11.94 -2.65 -10.31
N GLY A 303 11.27 -2.17 -9.26
CA GLY A 303 10.81 -0.79 -9.19
C GLY A 303 11.86 0.18 -8.64
N PRO A 304 11.61 1.50 -8.74
CA PRO A 304 12.60 2.54 -8.43
C PRO A 304 13.11 2.52 -6.99
N GLU A 305 12.26 2.21 -6.01
CA GLU A 305 12.66 2.18 -4.60
C GLU A 305 13.64 1.03 -4.31
N PHE A 306 13.52 -0.09 -5.03
CA PHE A 306 14.46 -1.22 -4.91
C PHE A 306 15.87 -0.82 -5.35
N ILE A 307 15.96 -0.08 -6.46
CA ILE A 307 17.22 0.48 -6.98
C ILE A 307 17.82 1.46 -5.96
N ALA A 308 17.01 2.38 -5.43
CA ALA A 308 17.45 3.34 -4.41
C ALA A 308 18.00 2.63 -3.16
N HIS A 309 17.36 1.53 -2.74
CA HIS A 309 17.83 0.72 -1.62
C HIS A 309 19.17 0.03 -1.88
N GLN A 310 19.38 -0.56 -3.07
CA GLN A 310 20.67 -1.14 -3.44
C GLN A 310 21.79 -0.10 -3.53
N VAL A 311 21.50 1.07 -4.13
CA VAL A 311 22.46 2.17 -4.22
C VAL A 311 22.83 2.68 -2.82
N ALA A 312 21.83 2.89 -1.94
CA ALA A 312 22.06 3.30 -0.56
C ALA A 312 22.92 2.29 0.23
N ALA A 313 22.69 0.99 0.04
CA ALA A 313 23.49 -0.07 0.66
C ALA A 313 24.95 -0.09 0.16
N THR A 314 25.18 0.25 -1.10
CA THR A 314 26.51 0.32 -1.73
C THR A 314 27.26 1.61 -1.34
N THR A 315 26.55 2.71 -1.09
CA THR A 315 27.14 4.03 -0.78
C THR A 315 27.79 4.18 0.61
N HIS A 316 27.77 3.15 1.47
CA HIS A 316 28.39 3.25 2.80
C HIS A 316 29.94 3.23 2.78
N GLU A 317 30.60 2.95 1.64
CA GLU A 317 32.07 2.92 1.53
C GLU A 317 32.74 4.11 0.81
N GLU A 318 32.07 4.90 -0.04
CA GLU A 318 32.78 5.91 -0.88
C GLU A 318 32.01 7.23 -1.12
N LEU A 319 31.55 7.88 -0.05
CA LEU A 319 30.68 9.06 -0.14
C LEU A 319 31.27 10.42 -0.67
N PRO A 320 32.58 10.67 -0.86
CA PRO A 320 32.99 12.01 -1.33
C PRO A 320 33.15 12.23 -2.85
N ALA A 321 33.03 11.20 -3.70
CA ALA A 321 33.33 11.35 -5.15
C ALA A 321 32.11 11.32 -6.08
N LEU A 322 30.99 10.71 -5.67
CA LEU A 322 29.81 10.48 -6.53
C LEU A 322 28.69 11.52 -6.43
N VAL A 323 28.78 12.47 -5.50
CA VAL A 323 27.88 13.65 -5.46
C VAL A 323 28.05 14.50 -6.73
N ALA A 324 29.14 14.33 -7.48
CA ALA A 324 29.36 14.97 -8.77
C ALA A 324 28.79 14.21 -9.99
N ALA A 325 28.22 13.01 -9.82
CA ALA A 325 27.83 12.14 -10.95
C ALA A 325 26.50 11.37 -10.76
N ALA A 326 25.57 11.87 -9.94
CA ALA A 326 24.22 11.30 -9.88
C ALA A 326 23.49 11.56 -11.22
N PRO A 327 22.89 10.53 -11.86
CA PRO A 327 22.08 10.75 -13.04
C PRO A 327 20.85 11.58 -12.67
N ALA A 328 20.44 12.43 -13.60
CA ALA A 328 19.37 13.38 -13.40
C ALA A 328 18.06 12.65 -13.04
N PRO A 329 17.21 13.24 -12.17
CA PRO A 329 15.95 12.62 -11.74
C PRO A 329 15.05 12.28 -12.95
N PRO A 330 14.11 11.32 -12.84
CA PRO A 330 13.23 10.93 -13.95
C PRO A 330 12.53 12.13 -14.58
N GLU A 331 12.19 12.05 -15.87
CA GLU A 331 11.66 13.17 -16.67
C GLU A 331 10.44 13.84 -16.02
N GLU A 332 9.60 13.05 -15.33
CA GLU A 332 8.48 13.55 -14.54
C GLU A 332 8.92 14.28 -13.26
N ALA A 333 9.91 13.76 -12.53
CA ALA A 333 10.49 14.47 -11.39
C ALA A 333 11.23 15.75 -11.83
N GLN A 334 11.83 15.79 -13.03
CA GLN A 334 12.36 17.01 -13.63
C GLN A 334 11.26 17.98 -14.04
N ARG A 335 10.14 17.50 -14.61
CA ARG A 335 8.98 18.31 -14.97
C ARG A 335 8.29 18.88 -13.72
N VAL A 336 8.06 18.07 -12.70
CA VAL A 336 7.53 18.46 -11.38
C VAL A 336 8.47 19.46 -10.72
N ALA A 337 9.79 19.23 -10.74
CA ALA A 337 10.76 20.16 -10.18
C ALA A 337 10.82 21.50 -10.96
N ALA A 338 10.76 21.46 -12.29
CA ALA A 338 10.76 22.65 -13.14
C ALA A 338 9.47 23.47 -12.95
N VAL A 339 8.30 22.81 -12.91
CA VAL A 339 7.00 23.44 -12.61
C VAL A 339 7.00 24.01 -11.20
N ALA A 340 7.48 23.27 -10.20
CA ALA A 340 7.59 23.75 -8.83
C ALA A 340 8.54 24.96 -8.71
N GLN A 341 9.64 24.99 -9.46
CA GLN A 341 10.59 26.10 -9.48
C GLN A 341 9.96 27.37 -10.09
N VAL A 342 9.22 27.23 -11.19
CA VAL A 342 8.46 28.34 -11.79
C VAL A 342 7.38 28.83 -10.82
N LEU A 343 6.58 27.93 -10.24
CA LEU A 343 5.55 28.29 -9.25
C LEU A 343 6.13 29.05 -8.05
N ARG A 344 7.27 28.60 -7.50
CA ARG A 344 7.98 29.29 -6.40
C ARG A 344 8.46 30.68 -6.79
N ALA A 345 9.07 30.83 -7.96
CA ALA A 345 9.56 32.12 -8.44
C ALA A 345 8.42 33.16 -8.64
N ARG A 346 7.19 32.68 -8.91
CA ARG A 346 6.01 33.53 -9.09
C ARG A 346 5.28 33.85 -7.79
N LEU A 347 5.18 32.88 -6.87
CA LEU A 347 4.60 33.11 -5.54
C LEU A 347 5.36 34.17 -4.74
N ASN A 348 6.69 34.25 -4.92
CA ASN A 348 7.55 35.30 -4.34
C ASN A 348 7.20 36.73 -4.79
N GLN A 349 6.35 36.90 -5.80
CA GLN A 349 5.95 38.22 -6.33
C GLN A 349 4.59 38.70 -5.78
N VAL A 350 3.88 37.88 -4.99
CA VAL A 350 2.64 38.28 -4.34
C VAL A 350 2.98 38.92 -2.99
N VAL A 351 3.03 40.26 -2.96
CA VAL A 351 3.51 41.03 -1.80
C VAL A 351 2.36 41.68 -1.01
N GLY A 352 1.11 41.66 -1.51
CA GLY A 352 -0.03 42.30 -0.83
C GLY A 352 -1.41 41.65 -1.06
N PRO A 353 -2.41 41.98 -0.19
CA PRO A 353 -3.74 41.38 -0.21
C PRO A 353 -4.56 41.71 -1.47
N GLU A 354 -4.37 42.89 -2.08
CA GLU A 354 -5.03 43.24 -3.34
C GLU A 354 -4.51 42.40 -4.52
N GLN A 355 -3.20 42.13 -4.55
CA GLN A 355 -2.59 41.26 -5.57
C GLN A 355 -3.07 39.82 -5.41
N ALA A 356 -3.19 39.33 -4.17
CA ALA A 356 -3.77 38.02 -3.88
C ALA A 356 -5.24 37.92 -4.32
N ARG A 357 -6.04 38.98 -4.08
CA ARG A 357 -7.44 39.06 -4.55
C ARG A 357 -7.54 38.99 -6.06
N GLN A 358 -6.75 39.79 -6.77
CA GLN A 358 -6.76 39.82 -8.24
C GLN A 358 -6.40 38.46 -8.83
N VAL A 359 -5.38 37.78 -8.30
CA VAL A 359 -5.00 36.42 -8.73
C VAL A 359 -6.16 35.44 -8.50
N VAL A 360 -6.85 35.51 -7.37
CA VAL A 360 -7.99 34.62 -7.07
C VAL A 360 -9.23 34.96 -7.91
N ASP A 361 -9.52 36.24 -8.17
CA ASP A 361 -10.61 36.68 -9.06
C ASP A 361 -10.42 36.18 -10.49
N GLU A 362 -9.20 36.29 -11.00
CA GLU A 362 -8.85 35.85 -12.34
C GLU A 362 -8.89 34.31 -12.46
N LEU A 363 -8.43 33.58 -11.43
CA LEU A 363 -8.57 32.12 -11.31
C LEU A 363 -10.02 31.65 -11.37
N LEU A 364 -10.92 32.31 -10.63
CA LEU A 364 -12.34 31.93 -10.60
C LEU A 364 -13.07 32.30 -11.89
N ARG A 365 -12.69 33.41 -12.54
CA ARG A 365 -13.26 33.79 -13.84
C ARG A 365 -12.93 32.75 -14.91
N ILE A 366 -11.67 32.32 -14.99
CA ILE A 366 -11.26 31.31 -15.97
C ILE A 366 -11.84 29.94 -15.63
N ALA A 367 -11.92 29.57 -14.34
CA ALA A 367 -12.60 28.35 -13.91
C ALA A 367 -14.09 28.33 -14.27
N ALA A 368 -14.76 29.49 -14.31
CA ALA A 368 -16.16 29.63 -14.71
C ALA A 368 -16.37 29.62 -16.23
N GLU A 369 -15.33 29.92 -17.01
CA GLU A 369 -15.33 29.89 -18.49
C GLU A 369 -14.96 28.50 -19.05
N LEU A 370 -14.49 27.58 -18.22
CA LEU A 370 -14.20 26.20 -18.60
C LEU A 370 -15.49 25.36 -18.67
N PRO A 371 -15.73 24.62 -19.77
CA PRO A 371 -16.89 23.74 -19.86
C PRO A 371 -16.82 22.64 -18.79
N ALA A 372 -17.97 22.32 -18.18
CA ALA A 372 -18.09 21.15 -17.32
C ALA A 372 -17.65 19.90 -18.10
N PRO A 373 -16.97 18.92 -17.47
CA PRO A 373 -16.41 17.78 -18.18
C PRO A 373 -17.55 17.01 -18.86
N ALA A 374 -17.61 17.12 -20.18
CA ALA A 374 -18.50 16.36 -21.04
C ALA A 374 -17.78 15.08 -21.46
N GLU A 375 -18.48 13.95 -21.35
CA GLU A 375 -18.10 12.69 -22.00
C GLU A 375 -17.96 12.92 -23.51
N GLU A 376 -16.82 12.47 -24.05
CA GLU A 376 -16.49 12.23 -25.47
C GLU A 376 -16.70 13.36 -26.52
N ALA A 377 -15.60 13.79 -27.16
CA ALA A 377 -15.35 13.67 -28.61
C ALA A 377 -14.33 14.70 -29.16
N GLY A 378 -13.35 14.21 -29.92
CA GLY A 378 -12.91 14.85 -31.18
C GLY A 378 -11.82 15.94 -31.13
N ARG A 379 -10.58 15.50 -31.39
CA ARG A 379 -9.45 16.18 -32.08
C ARG A 379 -9.49 17.71 -32.28
N ALA A 380 -8.41 18.38 -31.85
CA ALA A 380 -7.65 19.32 -32.69
C ALA A 380 -6.22 19.54 -32.14
N ASP A 381 -5.25 19.55 -33.06
CA ASP A 381 -3.82 19.84 -32.88
C ASP A 381 -3.57 21.13 -32.08
N ASP A 382 -2.86 21.01 -30.95
CA ASP A 382 -1.93 22.04 -30.48
C ASP A 382 -0.97 21.41 -29.45
N GLN A 383 0.33 21.44 -29.76
CA GLN A 383 1.38 20.94 -28.88
C GLN A 383 1.52 21.85 -27.63
N PRO A 384 1.42 21.32 -26.41
CA PRO A 384 1.34 22.11 -25.17
C PRO A 384 2.59 22.94 -24.87
N GLY A 385 3.75 22.61 -25.45
CA GLY A 385 4.99 23.38 -25.31
C GLY A 385 4.96 24.75 -26.01
N GLU A 386 4.08 24.95 -26.99
CA GLU A 386 4.02 26.18 -27.79
C GLU A 386 3.12 27.25 -27.14
N ALA A 387 2.08 26.83 -26.41
CA ALA A 387 1.27 27.70 -25.56
C ALA A 387 2.11 28.33 -24.43
N VAL A 388 2.97 27.53 -23.79
CA VAL A 388 3.87 27.98 -22.71
C VAL A 388 4.89 29.03 -23.19
N ARG A 389 5.43 28.90 -24.40
CA ARG A 389 6.35 29.91 -24.98
C ARG A 389 5.63 31.20 -25.38
N ARG A 390 4.37 31.10 -25.82
CA ARG A 390 3.55 32.25 -26.24
C ARG A 390 3.07 33.08 -25.03
N ALA A 391 2.84 32.44 -23.88
CA ALA A 391 2.52 33.12 -22.62
C ALA A 391 3.76 33.78 -21.97
N ALA A 392 4.95 33.19 -22.11
CA ALA A 392 6.19 33.70 -21.53
C ALA A 392 6.73 34.99 -22.18
N SER A 393 6.20 35.44 -23.32
CA SER A 393 6.73 36.57 -24.09
C SER A 393 6.04 37.92 -23.83
N LYS A 394 5.08 38.01 -22.90
CA LYS A 394 4.41 39.28 -22.55
C LYS A 394 4.94 39.87 -21.23
N PRO A 395 5.37 41.14 -21.19
CA PRO A 395 5.90 41.74 -19.96
C PRO A 395 4.78 42.33 -19.09
N GLY A 396 4.78 41.98 -17.80
CA GLY A 396 3.93 42.58 -16.75
C GLY A 396 3.24 41.56 -15.85
N ALA A 397 2.86 41.98 -14.64
CA ALA A 397 2.24 41.16 -13.58
C ALA A 397 0.98 40.37 -14.03
N ALA A 398 0.37 40.71 -15.17
CA ALA A 398 -0.73 39.99 -15.80
C ALA A 398 -0.32 38.68 -16.49
N GLY A 399 0.93 38.52 -16.95
CA GLY A 399 1.38 37.29 -17.62
C GLY A 399 1.63 36.11 -16.67
N ILE A 400 1.73 36.39 -15.38
CA ILE A 400 2.16 35.43 -14.35
C ILE A 400 0.95 34.78 -13.67
N ALA A 401 -0.08 35.57 -13.37
CA ALA A 401 -1.39 35.05 -12.97
C ALA A 401 -1.99 34.23 -14.12
N GLY A 402 -1.91 34.74 -15.35
CA GLY A 402 -2.25 34.00 -16.57
C GLY A 402 -1.59 32.63 -16.66
N ALA A 403 -0.30 32.49 -16.32
CA ALA A 403 0.38 31.20 -16.34
C ALA A 403 -0.12 30.22 -15.26
N ILE A 404 -0.42 30.68 -14.04
CA ILE A 404 -0.99 29.83 -12.97
C ILE A 404 -2.40 29.38 -13.34
N ILE A 405 -3.16 30.28 -13.96
CA ILE A 405 -4.54 30.02 -14.33
C ILE A 405 -4.64 29.16 -15.60
N GLU A 406 -3.75 29.37 -16.57
CA GLU A 406 -3.62 28.54 -17.76
C GLU A 406 -3.10 27.15 -17.40
N THR A 407 -2.23 27.03 -16.39
CA THR A 407 -1.83 25.75 -15.79
C THR A 407 -2.99 25.07 -15.06
N ALA A 408 -3.81 25.83 -14.32
CA ALA A 408 -5.04 25.34 -13.67
C ALA A 408 -6.18 25.00 -14.66
N ALA A 409 -6.23 25.67 -15.80
CA ALA A 409 -7.16 25.41 -16.89
C ALA A 409 -6.71 24.22 -17.76
N GLN A 410 -5.40 24.05 -17.96
CA GLN A 410 -4.81 22.86 -18.58
C GLN A 410 -4.99 21.62 -17.69
N LEU A 411 -4.91 21.77 -16.36
CA LEU A 411 -5.29 20.78 -15.35
C LEU A 411 -6.75 20.31 -15.48
N ALA A 412 -7.63 21.13 -16.06
CA ALA A 412 -9.04 20.79 -16.31
C ALA A 412 -9.29 20.21 -17.73
N ALA A 413 -8.31 20.28 -18.64
CA ALA A 413 -8.52 20.09 -20.07
C ALA A 413 -7.77 18.91 -20.71
N ARG A 414 -6.97 18.11 -19.99
CA ARG A 414 -6.15 17.03 -20.58
C ARG A 414 -6.05 15.75 -19.72
N GLU A 415 -5.57 14.69 -20.36
CA GLU A 415 -5.42 13.30 -19.90
C GLU A 415 -4.77 13.15 -18.51
N ASP A 416 -5.15 12.10 -17.78
CA ASP A 416 -4.99 11.95 -16.33
C ASP A 416 -3.54 12.05 -15.81
N GLU A 417 -2.52 11.63 -16.56
CA GLU A 417 -1.10 11.67 -16.13
C GLU A 417 -0.52 13.08 -16.01
N GLN A 418 -0.82 13.97 -16.97
CA GLN A 418 -0.33 15.35 -16.93
C GLN A 418 -1.02 16.14 -15.81
N ARG A 419 -2.25 15.78 -15.46
CA ARG A 419 -2.98 16.34 -14.32
C ARG A 419 -2.30 15.97 -13.01
N GLU A 420 -1.89 14.72 -12.86
CA GLU A 420 -1.30 14.22 -11.61
C GLU A 420 0.07 14.85 -11.31
N ALA A 421 0.96 14.96 -12.30
CA ALA A 421 2.26 15.63 -12.14
C ALA A 421 2.12 17.10 -11.70
N LEU A 422 1.12 17.80 -12.25
CA LEU A 422 0.82 19.18 -11.90
C LEU A 422 0.17 19.33 -10.51
N GLU A 423 -0.71 18.40 -10.13
CA GLU A 423 -1.27 18.32 -8.77
C GLU A 423 -0.18 18.04 -7.72
N GLN A 424 0.77 17.15 -8.03
CA GLN A 424 1.91 16.86 -7.16
C GLN A 424 2.86 18.05 -7.04
N ALA A 425 3.16 18.76 -8.14
CA ALA A 425 3.97 19.98 -8.11
C ALA A 425 3.30 21.10 -7.30
N ALA A 426 2.00 21.32 -7.50
CA ALA A 426 1.22 22.27 -6.72
C ALA A 426 1.23 21.89 -5.23
N GLN A 427 1.11 20.60 -4.91
CA GLN A 427 1.16 20.10 -3.54
C GLN A 427 2.54 20.30 -2.89
N GLN A 428 3.64 20.08 -3.61
CA GLN A 428 5.00 20.32 -3.11
C GLN A 428 5.29 21.80 -2.82
N VAL A 429 4.64 22.71 -3.53
CA VAL A 429 4.80 24.16 -3.33
C VAL A 429 3.88 24.69 -2.24
N THR A 430 2.71 24.08 -2.05
CA THR A 430 1.68 24.53 -1.10
C THR A 430 1.70 23.81 0.25
N SER A 431 2.31 22.63 0.35
CA SER A 431 2.45 21.87 1.60
C SER A 431 3.71 22.28 2.37
N PRO A 432 3.65 22.43 3.70
CA PRO A 432 4.81 22.70 4.52
C PRO A 432 5.58 21.40 4.77
N GLU A 433 6.46 21.01 3.85
CA GLU A 433 7.52 20.06 4.20
C GLU A 433 8.57 20.75 5.11
N PRO A 434 9.33 20.00 5.92
CA PRO A 434 10.36 20.57 6.78
C PRO A 434 11.48 21.17 5.90
N GLY A 435 11.43 22.48 5.65
CA GLY A 435 12.40 23.17 4.81
C GLY A 435 11.87 24.32 3.95
N VAL A 436 10.57 24.68 4.02
CA VAL A 436 10.06 25.86 3.28
C VAL A 436 10.84 27.11 3.70
N ALA A 437 11.47 27.77 2.73
CA ALA A 437 12.15 29.04 2.92
C ALA A 437 11.18 30.05 3.56
N PRO A 438 11.57 30.77 4.64
CA PRO A 438 10.72 31.72 5.36
C PRO A 438 10.04 32.78 4.46
N GLU A 439 10.63 33.02 3.28
CA GLU A 439 10.25 34.00 2.28
C GLU A 439 8.88 33.74 1.63
N LEU A 440 8.43 32.48 1.50
CA LEU A 440 7.17 32.09 0.83
C LEU A 440 5.95 32.04 1.75
N ALA A 441 6.15 32.08 3.07
CA ALA A 441 5.10 31.84 4.06
C ALA A 441 3.99 32.91 4.03
N GLY A 442 4.37 34.18 3.80
CA GLY A 442 3.45 35.32 3.75
C GLY A 442 2.50 35.29 2.55
N SER A 443 3.02 35.03 1.35
CA SER A 443 2.25 35.00 0.11
C SER A 443 1.22 33.85 0.09
N LEU A 444 1.60 32.67 0.58
CA LEU A 444 0.69 31.53 0.71
C LEU A 444 -0.41 31.78 1.76
N GLN A 445 -0.12 32.52 2.83
CA GLN A 445 -1.10 32.89 3.85
C GLN A 445 -2.14 33.89 3.32
N LEU A 446 -1.72 34.86 2.49
CA LEU A 446 -2.62 35.81 1.83
C LEU A 446 -3.57 35.09 0.86
N LEU A 447 -3.03 34.17 0.04
CA LEU A 447 -3.81 33.38 -0.91
C LEU A 447 -4.84 32.49 -0.21
N ARG A 448 -4.44 31.83 0.90
CA ARG A 448 -5.34 31.05 1.75
C ARG A 448 -6.49 31.89 2.32
N ASN A 449 -6.20 33.08 2.82
CA ASN A 449 -7.20 33.96 3.43
C ASN A 449 -8.25 34.43 2.42
N GLU A 450 -7.86 34.66 1.17
CA GLU A 450 -8.78 35.02 0.09
C GLU A 450 -9.64 33.84 -0.36
N LEU A 451 -9.07 32.64 -0.50
CA LEU A 451 -9.84 31.42 -0.79
C LEU A 451 -10.90 31.14 0.29
N LEU A 452 -10.56 31.33 1.58
CA LEU A 452 -11.49 31.13 2.69
C LEU A 452 -12.67 32.10 2.71
N GLN A 453 -12.53 33.30 2.16
CA GLN A 453 -13.61 34.30 2.10
C GLN A 453 -14.65 33.95 1.01
N ARG A 454 -14.27 33.12 0.04
CA ARG A 454 -15.10 32.76 -1.12
C ARG A 454 -15.76 31.38 -0.99
N MET A 455 -15.29 30.56 -0.05
CA MET A 455 -15.92 29.29 0.29
C MET A 455 -17.34 29.47 0.84
N ARG A 456 -18.21 28.46 0.63
CA ARG A 456 -19.54 28.46 1.28
C ARG A 456 -19.36 28.51 2.81
N PRO A 457 -20.28 29.13 3.56
CA PRO A 457 -20.08 29.37 5.00
C PRO A 457 -19.71 28.11 5.81
N TYR A 458 -20.31 26.96 5.49
CA TYR A 458 -19.99 25.68 6.15
C TYR A 458 -18.62 25.12 5.76
N GLN A 459 -18.19 25.27 4.50
CA GLN A 459 -16.86 24.83 4.04
C GLN A 459 -15.75 25.73 4.60
N ALA A 460 -16.01 27.03 4.67
CA ALA A 460 -15.12 28.00 5.30
C ALA A 460 -14.96 27.70 6.79
N LEU A 461 -16.06 27.38 7.48
CA LEU A 461 -16.04 26.99 8.89
C LEU A 461 -15.24 25.69 9.10
N ASP A 462 -15.52 24.65 8.32
CA ASP A 462 -14.86 23.35 8.40
C ASP A 462 -13.34 23.48 8.13
N THR A 463 -12.96 24.29 7.14
CA THR A 463 -11.55 24.58 6.82
C THR A 463 -10.87 25.43 7.89
N ARG A 464 -11.54 26.43 8.47
CA ARG A 464 -10.99 27.23 9.58
C ARG A 464 -10.74 26.38 10.82
N LEU A 465 -11.68 25.48 11.15
CA LEU A 465 -11.53 24.54 12.25
C LEU A 465 -10.41 23.54 11.99
N PHE A 466 -10.30 23.03 10.75
CA PHE A 466 -9.18 22.19 10.34
C PHE A 466 -7.85 22.90 10.56
N LEU A 467 -7.69 24.12 10.03
CA LEU A 467 -6.45 24.90 10.13
C LEU A 467 -6.10 25.23 11.59
N ALA A 468 -7.08 25.56 12.43
CA ALA A 468 -6.85 25.83 13.85
C ALA A 468 -6.26 24.62 14.60
N ILE A 469 -6.67 23.39 14.23
CA ILE A 469 -6.16 22.15 14.82
C ILE A 469 -4.85 21.72 14.17
N ASN A 470 -4.78 21.83 12.84
CA ASN A 470 -3.64 21.38 12.05
C ASN A 470 -2.43 22.31 12.18
N GLN A 471 -2.58 23.55 12.64
CA GLN A 471 -1.47 24.46 12.93
C GLN A 471 -1.00 24.41 14.39
N LEU A 472 -1.54 23.50 15.20
CA LEU A 472 -1.00 23.26 16.53
C LEU A 472 0.48 22.84 16.45
N PRO A 473 1.28 23.02 17.51
CA PRO A 473 2.67 22.57 17.51
C PRO A 473 2.78 21.10 17.12
N HIS A 474 3.68 20.79 16.18
CA HIS A 474 3.96 19.45 15.67
C HIS A 474 5.29 18.86 16.19
N PRO A 475 5.53 18.77 17.51
CA PRO A 475 6.76 18.16 18.00
C PRO A 475 6.78 16.68 17.61
N SER A 476 7.98 16.16 17.33
CA SER A 476 8.16 14.76 16.87
C SER A 476 7.51 13.73 17.80
N ALA A 477 7.46 13.98 19.10
CA ALA A 477 6.79 13.13 20.08
C ALA A 477 5.26 13.10 19.91
N ALA A 478 4.61 14.26 19.72
CA ALA A 478 3.16 14.32 19.50
C ALA A 478 2.78 13.70 18.16
N ASN A 479 3.56 13.95 17.11
CA ASN A 479 3.35 13.32 15.80
C ASN A 479 3.44 11.80 15.90
N ARG A 480 4.46 11.26 16.56
CA ARG A 480 4.58 9.81 16.81
C ARG A 480 3.42 9.26 17.63
N ALA A 481 2.99 9.97 18.67
CA ALA A 481 1.88 9.55 19.51
C ALA A 481 0.54 9.51 18.74
N MET A 482 0.23 10.56 17.98
CA MET A 482 -0.98 10.64 17.16
C MET A 482 -0.96 9.63 16.02
N TYR A 483 0.21 9.44 15.39
CA TYR A 483 0.37 8.42 14.36
C TYR A 483 0.22 7.00 14.92
N ALA A 484 0.87 6.71 16.05
CA ALA A 484 0.72 5.42 16.72
C ALA A 484 -0.73 5.16 17.15
N LEU A 485 -1.41 6.15 17.72
CA LEU A 485 -2.82 6.05 18.09
C LEU A 485 -3.68 5.72 16.87
N THR A 486 -3.57 6.48 15.77
CA THR A 486 -4.41 6.21 14.59
C THR A 486 -4.08 4.87 13.95
N SER A 487 -2.82 4.42 13.97
CA SER A 487 -2.41 3.12 13.44
C SER A 487 -2.98 1.96 14.27
N VAL A 488 -2.95 2.08 15.60
CA VAL A 488 -3.51 1.07 16.52
C VAL A 488 -5.03 1.00 16.39
N MET A 489 -5.68 2.15 16.24
CA MET A 489 -7.13 2.25 16.16
C MET A 489 -7.68 2.02 14.73
N ASN A 490 -6.80 1.77 13.76
CA ASN A 490 -7.16 1.58 12.37
C ASN A 490 -8.07 0.35 12.16
N GLY A 491 -9.05 0.48 11.27
CA GLY A 491 -9.94 -0.62 10.87
C GLY A 491 -10.69 -1.31 12.03
N GLY A 492 -10.80 -0.67 13.20
CA GLY A 492 -11.41 -1.26 14.39
C GLY A 492 -10.52 -2.18 15.22
N MET A 493 -9.24 -2.39 14.84
CA MET A 493 -8.35 -3.36 15.50
C MET A 493 -8.08 -3.03 16.98
N GLY A 494 -7.83 -1.77 17.30
CA GLY A 494 -7.63 -1.33 18.69
C GLY A 494 -8.83 -1.63 19.60
N TRP A 495 -10.05 -1.50 19.06
CA TRP A 495 -11.29 -1.81 19.79
C TRP A 495 -11.45 -3.32 20.01
N ILE A 496 -11.09 -4.15 19.03
CA ILE A 496 -11.02 -5.61 19.22
C ILE A 496 -10.02 -5.94 20.34
N GLY A 497 -8.87 -5.26 20.38
CA GLY A 497 -7.90 -5.38 21.47
C GLY A 497 -8.50 -5.08 22.85
N ILE A 498 -9.32 -4.02 22.96
CA ILE A 498 -10.04 -3.67 24.20
C ILE A 498 -11.03 -4.78 24.59
N LEU A 499 -11.79 -5.32 23.64
CA LEU A 499 -12.75 -6.40 23.89
C LEU A 499 -12.04 -7.70 24.34
N LEU A 500 -10.89 -8.00 23.76
CA LEU A 500 -10.06 -9.14 24.17
C LEU A 500 -9.48 -8.94 25.57
N LEU A 501 -9.05 -7.72 25.92
CA LEU A 501 -8.61 -7.39 27.27
C LEU A 501 -9.76 -7.52 28.28
N ALA A 502 -10.94 -7.00 27.95
CA ALA A 502 -12.13 -7.14 28.78
C ALA A 502 -12.48 -8.62 29.00
N THR A 503 -12.31 -9.46 27.97
CA THR A 503 -12.45 -10.93 28.06
C THR A 503 -11.40 -11.57 28.95
N ALA A 504 -10.15 -11.08 28.93
CA ALA A 504 -9.10 -11.58 29.79
C ALA A 504 -9.32 -11.21 31.28
N LEU A 505 -9.88 -10.03 31.56
CA LEU A 505 -10.19 -9.56 32.91
C LEU A 505 -11.44 -10.22 33.48
N ASN A 506 -12.48 -10.38 32.66
CA ASN A 506 -13.71 -11.08 33.03
C ASN A 506 -14.24 -11.88 31.83
N ARG A 507 -14.00 -13.19 31.86
CA ARG A 507 -14.31 -14.08 30.74
C ARG A 507 -15.77 -14.05 30.30
N ARG A 508 -16.73 -14.06 31.25
CA ARG A 508 -18.16 -14.05 30.90
C ARG A 508 -18.58 -12.70 30.33
N ARG A 509 -18.30 -11.61 31.05
CA ARG A 509 -18.70 -10.26 30.63
C ARG A 509 -18.02 -9.84 29.32
N GLY A 510 -16.74 -10.16 29.17
CA GLY A 510 -15.98 -9.82 27.98
C GLY A 510 -16.32 -10.68 26.75
N LEU A 511 -16.60 -11.98 26.90
CA LEU A 511 -17.08 -12.78 25.76
C LEU A 511 -18.44 -12.29 25.25
N ASN A 512 -19.35 -11.91 26.15
CA ASN A 512 -20.65 -11.34 25.75
C ASN A 512 -20.44 -10.01 25.01
N ALA A 513 -19.64 -9.11 25.58
CA ALA A 513 -19.28 -7.85 24.93
C ALA A 513 -18.60 -8.07 23.56
N LEU A 514 -17.68 -9.03 23.43
CA LEU A 514 -17.03 -9.32 22.15
C LEU A 514 -18.04 -9.78 21.09
N ARG A 515 -18.97 -10.65 21.47
CA ARG A 515 -20.00 -11.19 20.56
C ARG A 515 -21.01 -10.13 20.13
N GLU A 516 -21.41 -9.26 21.04
CA GLU A 516 -22.42 -8.23 20.78
C GLU A 516 -21.85 -6.97 20.13
N ILE A 517 -20.56 -6.66 20.35
CA ILE A 517 -19.93 -5.42 19.86
C ILE A 517 -19.19 -5.61 18.54
N ALA A 518 -18.41 -6.69 18.40
CA ALA A 518 -17.50 -6.82 17.27
C ALA A 518 -18.19 -6.86 15.89
N PRO A 519 -19.30 -7.61 15.69
CA PRO A 519 -19.97 -7.64 14.39
C PRO A 519 -20.59 -6.29 13.99
N PRO A 520 -21.42 -5.61 14.81
CA PRO A 520 -21.97 -4.30 14.44
C PRO A 520 -20.89 -3.24 14.19
N MET A 521 -19.81 -3.25 14.98
CA MET A 521 -18.69 -2.32 14.79
C MET A 521 -17.95 -2.56 13.47
N TRP A 522 -17.71 -3.83 13.12
CA TRP A 522 -17.07 -4.19 11.85
C TRP A 522 -17.94 -3.77 10.65
N PHE A 523 -19.24 -4.07 10.70
CA PHE A 523 -20.18 -3.66 9.66
C PHE A 523 -20.26 -2.13 9.53
N ALA A 524 -20.35 -1.39 10.63
CA ALA A 524 -20.35 0.06 10.61
C ALA A 524 -19.09 0.64 9.94
N THR A 525 -17.93 0.02 10.18
CA THR A 525 -16.66 0.42 9.56
C THR A 525 -16.65 0.14 8.05
N MET A 526 -17.06 -1.06 7.63
CA MET A 526 -17.09 -1.44 6.22
C MET A 526 -18.11 -0.63 5.40
N SER A 527 -19.29 -0.35 5.97
CA SER A 527 -20.31 0.48 5.33
C SER A 527 -19.84 1.93 5.12
N VAL A 528 -19.00 2.47 6.00
CA VAL A 528 -18.43 3.80 5.80
C VAL A 528 -17.28 3.79 4.79
N GLU A 529 -16.39 2.79 4.86
CA GLU A 529 -15.19 2.74 4.02
C GLU A 529 -15.47 2.48 2.54
N TYR A 530 -16.48 1.68 2.19
CA TYR A 530 -16.71 1.27 0.79
C TYR A 530 -17.87 2.02 0.10
N PRO A 531 -19.15 1.85 0.49
CA PRO A 531 -20.25 2.44 -0.28
C PRO A 531 -20.42 3.95 -0.05
N ILE A 532 -20.24 4.45 1.18
CA ILE A 532 -20.52 5.86 1.49
C ILE A 532 -19.42 6.78 0.93
N LYS A 533 -18.14 6.43 1.07
CA LYS A 533 -17.04 7.23 0.51
C LYS A 533 -17.11 7.40 -1.00
N ASN A 534 -17.47 6.33 -1.72
CA ASN A 534 -17.59 6.36 -3.18
C ASN A 534 -18.78 7.20 -3.68
N ALA A 535 -19.79 7.43 -2.85
CA ALA A 535 -20.95 8.25 -3.19
C ALA A 535 -20.66 9.76 -3.07
N PHE A 536 -19.92 10.20 -2.04
CA PHE A 536 -19.68 11.63 -1.79
C PHE A 536 -18.40 12.19 -2.42
N ARG A 537 -17.38 11.36 -2.64
CA ARG A 537 -16.13 11.69 -3.35
C ARG A 537 -15.45 13.00 -2.89
N ARG A 538 -15.60 13.38 -1.62
CA ARG A 538 -14.95 14.58 -1.06
C ARG A 538 -13.43 14.41 -1.08
N ARG A 539 -12.71 15.42 -1.56
CA ARG A 539 -11.25 15.48 -1.58
C ARG A 539 -10.68 15.75 -0.16
N ARG A 540 -9.39 15.44 0.03
CA ARG A 540 -8.71 15.47 1.33
C ARG A 540 -8.19 16.88 1.65
N PRO A 541 -8.11 17.28 2.94
CA PRO A 541 -7.57 18.60 3.33
C PRO A 541 -6.20 18.92 2.76
N PHE A 542 -5.29 17.94 2.72
CA PHE A 542 -3.94 18.10 2.17
C PHE A 542 -3.88 18.28 0.64
N ILE A 543 -5.02 18.13 -0.04
CA ILE A 543 -5.17 18.37 -1.49
C ILE A 543 -5.76 19.78 -1.69
N ASP A 544 -6.83 20.10 -0.95
CA ASP A 544 -7.62 21.31 -1.21
C ASP A 544 -7.12 22.56 -0.44
N ILE A 545 -6.32 22.40 0.62
CA ILE A 545 -5.91 23.50 1.50
C ILE A 545 -4.43 23.81 1.37
N VAL A 546 -4.16 25.04 0.93
CA VAL A 546 -2.83 25.64 0.96
C VAL A 546 -2.31 25.72 2.40
N GLN A 547 -1.10 25.20 2.64
CA GLN A 547 -0.44 25.06 3.95
C GLN A 547 -1.07 24.04 4.92
N ALA A 548 -1.75 23.00 4.44
CA ALA A 548 -2.13 21.87 5.30
C ALA A 548 -0.91 21.01 5.65
N ILE A 549 -0.65 20.81 6.95
CA ILE A 549 0.39 19.90 7.47
C ILE A 549 -0.14 18.47 7.36
N ALA A 550 0.43 17.64 6.49
CA ALA A 550 0.13 16.21 6.41
C ALA A 550 1.27 15.39 7.03
N VAL A 551 0.97 14.60 8.07
CA VAL A 551 1.98 13.81 8.79
C VAL A 551 1.74 12.31 8.57
N GLY A 552 2.74 11.63 8.02
CA GLY A 552 2.71 10.20 7.72
C GLY A 552 2.15 9.88 6.33
N ARG A 553 1.85 8.59 6.07
CA ARG A 553 1.40 8.12 4.74
C ARG A 553 0.06 8.77 4.33
N LYS A 554 0.05 9.42 3.16
CA LYS A 554 -1.13 10.04 2.55
C LYS A 554 -2.09 8.94 2.03
N PRO A 555 -3.36 8.90 2.45
CA PRO A 555 -4.33 7.94 1.92
C PRO A 555 -4.74 8.28 0.48
N GLY A 556 -4.80 7.27 -0.40
CA GLY A 556 -5.28 7.42 -1.79
C GLY A 556 -6.80 7.45 -1.97
N THR A 557 -7.58 7.30 -0.90
CA THR A 557 -9.06 7.26 -0.95
C THR A 557 -9.71 8.56 -0.49
N TYR A 558 -10.99 8.79 -0.86
CA TYR A 558 -11.78 9.96 -0.49
C TYR A 558 -11.86 10.24 1.03
N SER A 559 -12.07 11.52 1.39
CA SER A 559 -12.02 12.01 2.77
C SER A 559 -13.30 11.81 3.57
N PHE A 560 -14.48 11.85 2.93
CA PHE A 560 -15.76 11.84 3.61
C PHE A 560 -16.51 10.51 3.44
N PRO A 561 -17.02 9.87 4.53
CA PRO A 561 -16.79 10.16 5.95
C PRO A 561 -15.48 9.54 6.46
N SER A 562 -15.03 9.93 7.65
CA SER A 562 -13.88 9.28 8.29
C SER A 562 -14.27 7.88 8.83
N GLY A 563 -13.73 6.81 8.23
CA GLY A 563 -13.94 5.45 8.72
C GLY A 563 -13.23 5.15 10.04
N HIS A 564 -12.12 5.84 10.35
CA HIS A 564 -11.49 5.76 11.68
C HIS A 564 -12.44 6.32 12.76
N SER A 565 -13.12 7.42 12.46
CA SER A 565 -14.11 8.02 13.37
C SER A 565 -15.36 7.15 13.47
N ALA A 566 -15.79 6.53 12.37
CA ALA A 566 -16.93 5.62 12.38
C ALA A 566 -16.68 4.39 13.26
N ALA A 567 -15.55 3.71 13.08
CA ALA A 567 -15.15 2.59 13.92
C ALA A 567 -15.03 3.02 15.40
N ALA A 568 -14.45 4.19 15.64
CA ALA A 568 -14.21 4.69 16.98
C ALA A 568 -15.49 5.00 17.77
N PHE A 569 -16.44 5.71 17.17
CA PHE A 569 -17.68 6.06 17.84
C PHE A 569 -18.65 4.88 17.91
N ALA A 570 -18.65 3.98 16.91
CA ALA A 570 -19.35 2.69 17.00
C ALA A 570 -18.86 1.86 18.20
N GLY A 571 -17.53 1.70 18.32
CA GLY A 571 -16.91 0.99 19.44
C GLY A 571 -17.23 1.64 20.78
N ALA A 572 -17.08 2.97 20.89
CA ALA A 572 -17.37 3.69 22.13
C ALA A 572 -18.84 3.61 22.55
N TYR A 573 -19.76 3.76 21.60
CA TYR A 573 -21.19 3.67 21.86
C TYR A 573 -21.58 2.30 22.42
N LEU A 574 -21.17 1.22 21.75
CA LEU A 574 -21.51 -0.13 22.16
C LEU A 574 -20.80 -0.53 23.46
N LEU A 575 -19.51 -0.17 23.64
CA LEU A 575 -18.79 -0.40 24.90
C LEU A 575 -19.40 0.36 26.08
N SER A 576 -19.94 1.56 25.86
CA SER A 576 -20.58 2.35 26.93
C SER A 576 -21.86 1.73 27.47
N ARG A 577 -22.47 0.80 26.73
CA ARG A 577 -23.63 0.02 27.18
C ARG A 577 -23.20 -1.20 28.00
N HIS A 578 -22.13 -1.86 27.59
CA HIS A 578 -21.59 -3.03 28.32
C HIS A 578 -20.77 -2.65 29.56
N TYR A 579 -20.11 -1.50 29.53
CA TYR A 579 -19.24 -0.94 30.57
C TYR A 579 -19.58 0.54 30.82
N PRO A 580 -20.79 0.84 31.34
CA PRO A 580 -21.24 2.21 31.59
C PRO A 580 -20.33 2.97 32.57
N GLU A 581 -19.66 2.26 33.48
CA GLU A 581 -18.69 2.83 34.42
C GLU A 581 -17.47 3.45 33.73
N LEU A 582 -17.16 3.04 32.49
CA LEU A 582 -16.04 3.53 31.68
C LEU A 582 -16.52 4.38 30.49
N ARG A 583 -17.78 4.83 30.47
CA ARG A 583 -18.36 5.61 29.35
C ARG A 583 -17.49 6.79 28.93
N SER A 584 -17.04 7.60 29.89
CA SER A 584 -16.21 8.78 29.61
C SER A 584 -14.89 8.38 28.93
N LEU A 585 -14.26 7.30 29.39
CA LEU A 585 -13.01 6.78 28.81
C LEU A 585 -13.20 6.40 27.33
N TRP A 586 -14.29 5.70 27.01
CA TRP A 586 -14.55 5.25 25.64
C TRP A 586 -14.76 6.40 24.67
N TYR A 587 -15.57 7.39 25.07
CA TYR A 587 -15.79 8.58 24.25
C TYR A 587 -14.54 9.48 24.17
N SER A 588 -13.72 9.56 25.22
CA SER A 588 -12.42 10.24 25.16
C SER A 588 -11.48 9.58 24.16
N LEU A 589 -11.40 8.24 24.15
CA LEU A 589 -10.57 7.50 23.20
C LEU A 589 -11.08 7.66 21.75
N ALA A 590 -12.39 7.65 21.55
CA ALA A 590 -12.98 7.87 20.24
C ALA A 590 -12.77 9.31 19.73
N ALA A 591 -12.96 10.30 20.60
CA ALA A 591 -12.68 11.70 20.30
C ALA A 591 -11.20 11.91 19.98
N LEU A 592 -10.28 11.30 20.73
CA LEU A 592 -8.84 11.37 20.47
C LEU A 592 -8.46 10.73 19.13
N THR A 593 -9.11 9.61 18.78
CA THR A 593 -8.94 8.95 17.47
C THR A 593 -9.40 9.89 16.35
N GLY A 594 -10.58 10.51 16.47
CA GLY A 594 -11.08 11.49 15.50
C GLY A 594 -10.17 12.73 15.40
N PHE A 595 -9.78 13.28 16.54
CA PHE A 595 -8.86 14.42 16.63
C PHE A 595 -7.53 14.13 15.93
N SER A 596 -6.96 12.93 16.13
CA SER A 596 -5.70 12.55 15.49
C SER A 596 -5.76 12.64 13.95
N ARG A 597 -6.93 12.38 13.34
CA ARG A 597 -7.10 12.47 11.88
C ARG A 597 -7.08 13.92 11.37
N ILE A 598 -7.63 14.84 12.15
CA ILE A 598 -7.60 16.28 11.83
C ILE A 598 -6.18 16.81 12.04
N TYR A 599 -5.59 16.49 13.19
CA TYR A 599 -4.23 16.88 13.54
C TYR A 599 -3.20 16.41 12.51
N LEU A 600 -3.27 15.14 12.07
CA LEU A 600 -2.37 14.58 11.05
C LEU A 600 -2.65 15.07 9.61
N GLY A 601 -3.66 15.92 9.40
CA GLY A 601 -3.92 16.59 8.13
C GLY A 601 -4.76 15.82 7.12
N VAL A 602 -5.33 14.67 7.50
CA VAL A 602 -5.93 13.72 6.54
C VAL A 602 -7.45 13.79 6.43
N HIS A 603 -8.13 14.51 7.33
CA HIS A 603 -9.59 14.66 7.35
C HIS A 603 -10.03 16.03 7.86
N TYR A 604 -11.13 16.55 7.33
CA TYR A 604 -11.82 17.70 7.87
C TYR A 604 -12.56 17.35 9.17
N PRO A 605 -12.78 18.31 10.08
CA PRO A 605 -13.67 18.14 11.23
C PRO A 605 -15.05 17.58 10.85
N GLY A 606 -15.64 18.06 9.76
CA GLY A 606 -16.90 17.55 9.22
C GLY A 606 -16.87 16.07 8.84
N ASP A 607 -15.74 15.58 8.29
CA ASP A 607 -15.57 14.16 7.96
C ASP A 607 -15.56 13.30 9.23
N VAL A 608 -14.94 13.82 10.29
CA VAL A 608 -14.85 13.16 11.60
C VAL A 608 -16.20 13.11 12.29
N VAL A 609 -16.96 14.22 12.28
CA VAL A 609 -18.31 14.28 12.84
C VAL A 609 -19.26 13.37 12.07
N ALA A 610 -19.24 13.42 10.74
CA ALA A 610 -20.07 12.55 9.91
C ALA A 610 -19.73 11.07 10.11
N GLY A 611 -18.43 10.74 10.19
CA GLY A 611 -17.97 9.40 10.55
C GLY A 611 -18.50 8.97 11.92
N ALA A 612 -18.40 9.84 12.93
CA ALA A 612 -18.88 9.56 14.28
C ALA A 612 -20.40 9.28 14.35
N LEU A 613 -21.21 10.13 13.69
CA LEU A 613 -22.66 9.98 13.64
C LEU A 613 -23.09 8.74 12.86
N SER A 614 -22.54 8.54 11.66
CA SER A 614 -22.85 7.39 10.81
C SER A 614 -22.41 6.07 11.45
N GLY A 615 -21.20 6.01 12.03
CA GLY A 615 -20.72 4.84 12.74
C GLY A 615 -21.61 4.45 13.91
N THR A 616 -22.04 5.43 14.72
CA THR A 616 -22.97 5.20 15.84
C THR A 616 -24.33 4.71 15.38
N ALA A 617 -24.92 5.38 14.37
CA ALA A 617 -26.24 5.03 13.85
C ALA A 617 -26.28 3.64 13.21
N ILE A 618 -25.27 3.32 12.38
CA ILE A 618 -25.16 2.02 11.72
C ILE A 618 -24.93 0.92 12.76
N ALA A 619 -24.06 1.15 13.74
CA ALA A 619 -23.83 0.20 14.83
C ALA A 619 -25.12 -0.10 15.62
N GLU A 620 -25.93 0.93 15.91
CA GLU A 620 -27.20 0.72 16.60
C GLU A 620 -28.22 -0.03 15.74
N LEU A 621 -28.33 0.32 14.46
CA LEU A 621 -29.22 -0.38 13.53
C LEU A 621 -28.87 -1.87 13.42
N TYR A 622 -27.58 -2.19 13.28
CA TYR A 622 -27.13 -3.58 13.20
C TYR A 622 -27.37 -4.34 14.50
N ARG A 623 -27.17 -3.68 15.65
CA ARG A 623 -27.46 -4.30 16.95
C ARG A 623 -28.94 -4.63 17.09
N LEU A 624 -29.84 -3.69 16.76
CA LEU A 624 -31.29 -3.93 16.77
C LEU A 624 -31.69 -5.07 15.83
N LEU A 625 -31.04 -5.18 14.67
CA LEU A 625 -31.27 -6.26 13.72
C LEU A 625 -30.80 -7.62 14.27
N LEU A 626 -29.68 -7.67 14.99
CA LEU A 626 -29.22 -8.89 15.65
C LEU A 626 -30.17 -9.33 16.77
N ASP A 627 -30.71 -8.39 17.55
CA ASP A 627 -31.69 -8.68 18.60
C ASP A 627 -32.96 -9.29 17.98
N LEU A 628 -33.49 -8.69 16.91
CA LEU A 628 -34.67 -9.19 16.17
C LEU A 628 -34.47 -10.59 15.58
N LEU A 629 -33.24 -10.93 15.19
CA LEU A 629 -32.89 -12.24 14.65
C LEU A 629 -32.67 -13.29 15.74
N ALA A 630 -32.32 -12.87 16.96
CA ALA A 630 -32.13 -13.76 18.10
C ALA A 630 -33.45 -14.13 18.81
N GLU A 631 -34.51 -13.32 18.62
CA GLU A 631 -35.87 -13.58 19.12
C GLU A 631 -36.70 -14.53 18.23
N ARG A 632 -36.17 -14.92 17.06
CA ARG A 632 -36.74 -15.94 16.15
C ARG A 632 -36.00 -17.26 16.28
#